data_AF-A0A519U4I7-F1
#
_entry.id   AF-A0A519U4I7-F1
#
_cell.length_a   1.000
_cell.length_b   1.000
_cell.length_c   1.000
_cell.angle_alpha   90.00
_cell.angle_beta   90.00
_cell.angle_gamma   90.00
#
_symmetry.space_group_name_H-M   'P 1'
#
loop_
_entity.id
_entity.type
_entity.pdbx_description
1 polymer ?
#
loop_
_entity_poly.entity_id
_entity_poly.type
_entity_poly.pdbx_seq_one_letter_code
_entity_poly.pdbx_strand_id
1 'polypeptide(L)' 'MSDKDKKAFVLRINPVLLKEIEQWAASEFRSTNGQIEYLLTEAIRVKTKKKPKPENGE' A
#
# COMPACT_ATOMS: atom_id res chain seq x y z
N MET A 1 -5.92 -14.00 5.86
CA MET A 1 -6.85 -13.47 4.84
C MET A 1 -6.65 -14.34 3.62
N SER A 2 -7.68 -15.08 3.22
CA SER A 2 -7.60 -15.92 2.03
C SER A 2 -7.60 -15.01 0.80
N ASP A 3 -7.05 -15.43 -0.34
CA ASP A 3 -7.06 -14.62 -1.57
C ASP A 3 -8.48 -14.16 -1.99
N LYS A 4 -9.53 -14.85 -1.51
CA LYS A 4 -10.94 -14.46 -1.63
C LYS A 4 -11.30 -13.11 -1.00
N ASP A 5 -10.52 -12.63 -0.04
CA ASP A 5 -10.80 -11.38 0.69
C ASP A 5 -10.27 -10.14 -0.07
N LYS A 6 -9.45 -10.32 -1.11
CA LYS A 6 -8.90 -9.20 -1.91
C LYS A 6 -9.93 -8.68 -2.91
N LYS A 7 -10.35 -7.43 -2.73
CA LYS A 7 -11.27 -6.75 -3.64
C LYS A 7 -10.51 -6.06 -4.78
N ALA A 8 -10.75 -6.49 -6.01
CA ALA A 8 -10.26 -5.78 -7.19
C ALA A 8 -10.94 -4.41 -7.33
N PHE A 9 -10.16 -3.37 -7.65
CA PHE A 9 -10.67 -2.03 -7.89
C PHE A 9 -9.89 -1.36 -9.02
N VAL A 10 -10.53 -0.44 -9.73
CA VAL A 10 -9.87 0.37 -10.75
C VAL A 10 -9.16 1.54 -10.07
N LEU A 11 -7.84 1.61 -10.23
CA LEU A 11 -7.02 2.69 -9.72
C LEU A 11 -6.77 3.72 -10.84
N ARG A 12 -7.19 4.96 -10.62
CA ARG A 12 -6.74 6.08 -11.46
C ARG A 12 -5.41 6.58 -10.93
N ILE A 13 -4.35 6.44 -11.72
CA ILE A 13 -2.99 6.80 -11.34
C ILE A 13 -2.29 7.47 -12.52
N ASN A 14 -1.36 8.39 -12.23
CA ASN A 14 -0.51 8.97 -13.26
C ASN A 14 0.37 7.86 -13.89
N PRO A 15 0.43 7.74 -15.23
CA PRO A 15 1.19 6.69 -15.89
C PRO A 15 2.70 6.74 -15.60
N VAL A 16 3.27 7.93 -15.37
CA VAL A 16 4.69 8.08 -15.01
C VAL A 16 4.95 7.45 -13.64
N LEU A 17 4.09 7.74 -12.66
CA LEU A 17 4.18 7.16 -11.33
C LEU A 17 4.00 5.63 -11.36
N LEU A 18 3.07 5.12 -12.17
CA LEU A 18 2.88 3.69 -12.31
C LEU A 18 4.15 3.01 -12.85
N LYS A 19 4.80 3.62 -13.86
CA LYS A 19 6.05 3.10 -14.43
C LYS A 19 7.19 3.06 -13.41
N GLU A 20 7.32 4.08 -12.57
CA GLU A 20 8.30 4.09 -11.47
C GLU A 20 8.02 2.96 -10.46
N ILE A 21 6.75 2.75 -10.10
CA ILE A 21 6.34 1.66 -9.20
C ILE A 21 6.64 0.29 -9.83
N GLU A 22 6.40 0.11 -11.13
CA GLU A 22 6.70 -1.13 -11.86
C GLU A 22 8.20 -1.44 -11.86
N GLN A 23 9.05 -0.43 -12.12
CA GLN A 23 10.51 -0.59 -12.08
C GLN A 23 10.99 -0.95 -10.68
N TRP A 24 10.45 -0.30 -9.66
CA TRP A 24 10.77 -0.63 -8.27
C TRP A 24 10.33 -2.05 -7.92
N ALA A 25 9.10 -2.44 -8.27
CA ALA A 25 8.59 -3.79 -8.07
C ALA A 25 9.51 -4.85 -8.72
N ALA A 26 9.92 -4.61 -9.96
CA ALA A 26 10.84 -5.49 -10.69
C ALA A 26 12.20 -5.61 -9.99
N SER A 27 12.75 -4.50 -9.47
CA SER A 27 14.02 -4.51 -8.73
C SER A 27 13.97 -5.33 -7.43
N GLU A 28 12.79 -5.46 -6.81
CA GLU A 28 12.56 -6.23 -5.58
C GLU A 28 11.96 -7.63 -5.86
N PHE A 29 11.93 -8.08 -7.11
CA PHE A 29 11.30 -9.34 -7.55
C PHE A 29 9.84 -9.49 -7.07
N ARG A 30 9.08 -8.38 -7.11
CA ARG A 30 7.68 -8.29 -6.68
C ARG A 30 6.78 -7.99 -7.88
N SER A 31 5.51 -8.40 -7.80
CA SER A 31 4.49 -7.93 -8.74
C SER A 31 4.12 -6.47 -8.48
N THR A 32 3.69 -5.74 -9.51
CA THR A 32 3.23 -4.35 -9.38
C THR A 32 2.11 -4.21 -8.35
N ASN A 33 1.14 -5.13 -8.35
CA ASN A 33 0.06 -5.13 -7.35
C ASN A 33 0.59 -5.36 -5.93
N GLY A 34 1.55 -6.28 -5.74
CA GLY A 34 2.20 -6.50 -4.46
C GLY A 34 2.97 -5.26 -3.97
N GLN A 35 3.63 -4.55 -4.89
CA GLN A 35 4.32 -3.29 -4.56
C GLN A 35 3.33 -2.21 -4.11
N ILE A 36 2.22 -2.05 -4.82
CA ILE A 36 1.17 -1.09 -4.46
C ILE A 36 0.60 -1.42 -3.08
N GLU A 37 0.28 -2.70 -2.81
CA GLU A 37 -0.24 -3.15 -1.52
C GLU A 37 0.76 -2.86 -0.38
N TYR A 38 2.04 -3.13 -0.59
CA TYR A 38 3.11 -2.81 0.37
C TYR A 38 3.18 -1.30 0.67
N LEU A 39 3.20 -0.46 -0.36
CA LEU A 39 3.29 0.98 -0.21
C LEU A 39 2.09 1.58 0.52
N LEU A 40 0.88 1.13 0.19
CA LEU A 40 -0.34 1.55 0.88
C LEU A 40 -0.32 1.11 2.35
N THR A 41 0.14 -0.11 2.63
CA THR A 41 0.26 -0.63 4.00
C THR A 41 1.22 0.21 4.84
N GLU A 42 2.41 0.51 4.30
CA GLU A 42 3.39 1.33 4.99
C GLU A 42 2.91 2.77 5.17
N ALA A 43 2.26 3.36 4.17
CA ALA A 43 1.68 4.70 4.27
C ALA A 43 0.61 4.78 5.39
N ILE A 44 -0.27 3.78 5.49
CA ILE A 44 -1.26 3.70 6.58
C ILE A 44 -0.55 3.51 7.93
N ARG A 45 0.44 2.62 8.02
CA ARG A 45 1.21 2.38 9.26
C ARG A 45 1.91 3.64 9.75
N VAL A 46 2.51 4.42 8.86
CA VAL A 46 3.13 5.71 9.19
C VAL A 46 2.07 6.71 9.65
N LYS A 47 0.92 6.78 8.97
CA LYS A 47 -0.19 7.67 9.33
C LYS A 47 -0.77 7.32 10.70
N THR A 48 -0.95 6.03 11.03
CA THR A 48 -1.51 5.60 12.31
C THR A 48 -0.54 5.79 13.46
N LYS A 49 0.76 5.51 13.26
CA LYS A 49 1.81 5.81 14.27
C LYS A 49 1.91 7.31 14.59
N LYS A 50 1.63 8.18 13.62
CA LYS A 50 1.63 9.64 13.80
C LYS A 50 0.39 10.19 14.51
N LYS A 51 -0.69 9.41 14.62
CA LYS A 51 -1.82 9.80 15.46
C LYS A 51 -1.48 9.42 16.91
N PRO A 52 -1.45 10.37 17.86
CA PRO A 52 -1.41 9.99 19.26
C PRO A 52 -2.60 9.08 19.51
N LYS A 53 -2.33 7.90 20.08
CA LYS A 53 -3.38 7.01 20.58
C LYS A 53 -4.22 7.87 21.54
N PRO A 54 -5.55 8.00 21.39
CA PRO A 54 -6.33 8.51 22.50
C PRO A 54 -6.06 7.54 23.65
N GLU A 55 -5.39 8.06 24.67
CA GLU A 55 -5.31 7.44 25.97
C GLU A 55 -6.75 7.37 26.45
N ASN A 56 -7.41 6.23 26.22
CA ASN A 56 -8.62 5.91 26.92
C ASN A 56 -8.20 5.68 28.38
N GLY A 57 -8.20 6.77 29.14
CA GLY A 57 -8.47 6.71 30.57
C GLY A 57 -9.95 6.36 30.73
N GLU A 58 -10.20 5.11 31.14
CA GLU A 58 -11.19 4.64 32.12
C GLU A 58 -11.21 3.10 32.11
#